data_AF-A0AAE1ULH0-F1
#
_entry.id   AF-A0AAE1ULH0-F1
#
_cell.length_a   1.000
_cell.length_b   1.000
_cell.length_c   1.000
_cell.angle_alpha   90.00
_cell.angle_beta   90.00
_cell.angle_gamma   90.00
#
_symmetry.space_group_name_H-M   'P 1'
#
loop_
_entity.id
_entity.type
_entity.pdbx_description
1 polymer ?
#
loop_
_entity_poly.entity_id
_entity_poly.type
_entity_poly.pdbx_seq_one_letter_code
_entity_poly.pdbx_strand_id
1 'polypeptide(L)'
;MASQVRINYHEDCEASINKQINMELYASYVYISMYQNKRGGRIVLQAIAAPSLQEWGNSHDALQAALDLERKVNQSLLDLHATAGRNNDPHLSEMLEDEILKEQVDSIKKIGDMITRLKRAGTSGLGEYMFNKENQ
;
A
#
# COMPACT_ATOMS: atom_id res chain seq x y z
N MET A 1 18.51 18.21 -11.20
CA MET A 1 18.51 17.62 -12.56
C MET A 1 17.18 16.91 -12.74
N ALA A 2 16.46 17.16 -13.84
CA ALA A 2 15.19 16.47 -14.09
C ALA A 2 15.45 14.99 -14.45
N SER A 3 14.56 14.10 -14.00
CA SER A 3 14.65 12.68 -14.33
C SER A 3 14.58 12.45 -15.84
N GLN A 4 15.33 11.47 -16.35
CA GLN A 4 15.37 11.10 -17.77
C GLN A 4 13.99 10.66 -18.32
N VAL A 5 13.04 10.32 -17.45
CA VAL A 5 11.68 9.90 -17.83
C VAL A 5 10.64 11.02 -17.69
N ARG A 6 11.01 12.22 -17.25
CA ARG A 6 10.04 13.32 -17.08
C ARG A 6 9.61 13.85 -18.46
N ILE A 7 8.36 13.60 -18.83
CA ILE A 7 7.76 14.03 -20.10
C ILE A 7 6.42 14.70 -19.79
N ASN A 8 6.23 15.96 -20.22
CA ASN A 8 4.98 16.73 -20.05
C ASN A 8 4.40 16.77 -18.61
N TYR A 9 5.27 16.80 -17.59
CA TYR A 9 4.85 16.83 -16.18
C TYR A 9 5.23 18.18 -15.56
N HIS A 10 4.24 19.04 -15.33
CA HIS A 10 4.45 20.38 -14.76
C HIS A 10 4.73 20.32 -13.26
N GLU A 11 5.53 21.25 -12.74
CA GLU A 11 5.91 21.30 -11.31
C GLU A 11 4.67 21.47 -10.39
N ASP A 12 3.68 22.24 -10.83
CA ASP A 12 2.42 22.38 -10.08
C ASP A 12 1.64 21.06 -9.98
N CYS A 13 1.68 20.21 -11.01
CA CYS A 13 1.06 18.88 -10.98
C CYS A 13 1.78 17.99 -9.98
N GLU A 14 3.12 18.00 -10.00
CA GLU A 14 3.95 17.29 -9.04
C GLU A 14 3.67 17.71 -7.59
N ALA A 15 3.62 19.01 -7.33
CA ALA A 15 3.27 19.54 -6.01
C ALA A 15 1.85 19.13 -5.58
N SER A 16 0.90 19.10 -6.53
CA SER A 16 -0.48 18.67 -6.26
C SER A 16 -0.58 17.18 -5.95
N ILE A 17 0.17 16.32 -6.64
CA ILE A 17 0.26 14.90 -6.32
C ILE A 17 0.86 14.68 -4.93
N ASN A 18 1.91 15.42 -4.56
CA ASN A 18 2.48 15.34 -3.21
C ASN A 18 1.47 15.73 -2.12
N LYS A 19 0.59 16.71 -2.38
CA LYS A 19 -0.52 17.03 -1.48
C LYS A 19 -1.55 15.91 -1.44
N GLN A 20 -1.90 15.33 -2.58
CA GLN A 20 -2.87 14.24 -2.66
C GLN A 20 -2.39 12.99 -1.91
N ILE A 21 -1.09 12.64 -2.00
CA ILE A 21 -0.51 11.53 -1.24
C ILE A 21 -0.79 11.68 0.26
N ASN A 22 -0.60 12.89 0.80
CA ASN A 22 -0.89 13.16 2.21
C ASN A 22 -2.40 13.07 2.53
N MET A 23 -3.26 13.50 1.61
CA MET A 23 -4.70 13.40 1.76
C MET A 23 -5.19 11.94 1.80
N GLU A 24 -4.62 11.05 0.97
CA GLU A 24 -4.96 9.63 0.99
C GLU A 24 -4.50 8.95 2.29
N LEU A 25 -3.31 9.30 2.80
CA LEU A 25 -2.85 8.84 4.11
C LEU A 25 -3.82 9.28 5.22
N TYR A 26 -4.30 10.52 5.15
CA TYR A 26 -5.30 11.03 6.08
C TYR A 26 -6.65 10.30 5.95
N ALA A 27 -7.10 10.01 4.74
CA ALA A 27 -8.34 9.26 4.52
C ALA A 27 -8.27 7.84 5.11
N SER A 28 -7.16 7.14 4.87
CA SER A 28 -6.88 5.82 5.48
C SER A 28 -6.91 5.88 7.00
N TYR A 29 -6.33 6.92 7.60
CA TYR A 29 -6.40 7.17 9.05
C TYR A 29 -7.82 7.36 9.57
N VAL A 30 -8.64 8.13 8.87
CA VAL A 30 -10.03 8.36 9.28
C VAL A 30 -10.83 7.07 9.28
N TYR A 31 -10.64 6.20 8.27
CA TYR A 31 -11.39 4.95 8.16
C TYR A 31 -11.28 4.06 9.41
N ILE A 32 -10.05 3.72 9.81
CA ILE A 32 -9.84 2.88 11.02
C ILE A 32 -10.21 3.64 12.30
N SER A 33 -10.01 4.96 12.33
CA SER A 33 -10.42 5.82 13.45
C SER A 33 -11.93 5.81 13.68
N MET A 34 -12.73 5.67 12.62
CA MET A 34 -14.18 5.53 12.74
C MET A 34 -14.57 4.26 13.49
N TYR A 35 -13.88 3.15 13.25
CA TYR A 35 -14.10 1.93 14.04
C TYR A 35 -13.73 2.13 15.51
N GLN A 36 -12.60 2.78 15.80
CA GLN A 36 -12.21 3.11 17.18
C GLN A 36 -13.30 3.94 17.89
N ASN A 37 -13.83 4.97 17.22
CA ASN A 37 -14.94 5.76 17.75
C ASN A 37 -16.22 4.93 17.93
N LYS A 38 -16.55 4.05 16.97
CA LYS A 38 -17.71 3.13 17.06
C LYS A 38 -17.63 2.24 18.30
N ARG A 39 -16.42 1.84 18.70
CA ARG A 39 -16.17 1.04 19.91
C ARG A 39 -15.98 1.86 21.19
N GLY A 40 -16.11 3.19 21.12
CA GLY A 40 -15.95 4.10 22.27
C GLY A 40 -14.49 4.28 22.70
N GLY A 41 -13.53 3.90 21.86
CA GLY A 41 -12.11 4.08 22.11
C GLY A 41 -11.67 5.52 21.93
N ARG A 42 -10.48 5.85 22.43
CA ARG A 42 -9.84 7.15 22.24
C ARG A 42 -8.79 7.05 21.13
N ILE A 43 -8.93 7.89 20.11
CA ILE A 43 -7.93 7.99 19.04
C ILE A 43 -6.70 8.75 19.56
N VAL A 44 -5.52 8.17 19.36
CA VAL A 44 -4.22 8.79 19.64
C VAL A 44 -3.38 8.69 18.37
N LEU A 45 -3.17 9.83 17.70
CA LEU A 45 -2.43 9.89 16.44
C LEU A 45 -0.95 10.18 16.67
N GLN A 46 -0.11 9.64 15.79
CA GLN A 46 1.34 9.87 15.76
C GLN A 46 1.76 10.36 14.38
N ALA A 47 2.96 10.95 14.28
CA ALA A 47 3.51 11.38 13.00
C ALA A 47 3.83 10.17 12.12
N ILE A 48 3.43 10.22 10.84
CA ILE A 48 3.85 9.25 9.83
C ILE A 48 5.28 9.58 9.40
N ALA A 49 6.19 8.63 9.55
CA ALA A 49 7.53 8.77 9.01
C ALA A 49 7.49 8.68 7.48
N ALA A 50 8.20 9.58 6.80
CA ALA A 50 8.40 9.47 5.36
C ALA A 50 9.10 8.14 5.02
N PRO A 51 8.80 7.54 3.85
CA PRO A 51 9.55 6.39 3.37
C PRO A 51 11.05 6.70 3.29
N SER A 52 11.88 5.74 3.69
CA SER A 52 13.35 5.87 3.62
C SER A 52 13.87 5.94 2.19
N LEU A 53 13.11 5.40 1.24
CA LEU A 53 13.40 5.42 -0.18
C LEU A 53 12.52 6.47 -0.88
N GLN A 54 13.13 7.34 -1.68
CA GLN A 54 12.44 8.37 -2.47
C GLN A 54 12.47 8.06 -3.97
N GLU A 55 13.36 7.17 -4.39
CA GLU A 55 13.48 6.67 -5.76
C GLU A 55 13.26 5.16 -5.75
N TRP A 56 12.22 4.68 -6.43
CA TRP A 56 11.76 3.28 -6.34
C TRP A 56 12.41 2.32 -7.36
N GLY A 57 13.37 2.80 -8.15
CA GLY A 57 14.05 2.00 -9.17
C GLY A 57 13.16 1.71 -10.38
N ASN A 58 13.32 0.51 -10.95
CA ASN A 58 12.49 0.02 -12.05
C ASN A 58 11.15 -0.55 -11.53
N SER A 59 10.24 -0.92 -12.45
CA SER A 59 8.93 -1.48 -12.08
C SER A 59 9.04 -2.73 -11.18
N HIS A 60 10.08 -3.54 -11.34
CA HIS A 60 10.27 -4.75 -10.54
C HIS A 60 10.65 -4.42 -9.10
N ASP A 61 11.57 -3.47 -8.91
CA ASP A 61 12.04 -3.04 -7.59
C ASP A 61 10.91 -2.37 -6.80
N ALA A 62 10.13 -1.52 -7.47
CA ALA A 62 8.94 -0.89 -6.89
C ALA A 62 7.88 -1.91 -6.46
N LEU A 63 7.57 -2.90 -7.32
CA LEU A 63 6.60 -3.96 -6.99
C LEU A 63 7.09 -4.86 -5.86
N GLN A 64 8.40 -5.14 -5.79
CA GLN A 64 8.98 -5.92 -4.69
C GLN A 64 8.89 -5.15 -3.36
N ALA A 65 9.19 -3.85 -3.38
CA ALA A 65 9.02 -2.99 -2.20
C ALA A 65 7.56 -2.91 -1.74
N ALA A 66 6.61 -2.82 -2.69
CA ALA A 66 5.17 -2.87 -2.39
C ALA A 66 4.76 -4.21 -1.77
N LEU A 67 5.20 -5.35 -2.34
CA LEU A 67 4.90 -6.67 -1.80
C LEU A 67 5.43 -6.84 -0.36
N ASP A 68 6.64 -6.35 -0.10
CA ASP A 68 7.23 -6.42 1.23
C ASP A 68 6.51 -5.53 2.24
N LEU A 69 6.02 -4.36 1.82
CA LEU A 69 5.18 -3.50 2.64
C LEU A 69 3.83 -4.15 2.94
N GLU A 70 3.14 -4.69 1.94
CA GLU A 70 1.84 -5.35 2.11
C GLU A 70 1.94 -6.57 3.04
N ARG A 71 3.03 -7.35 2.94
CA ARG A 71 3.30 -8.44 3.89
C ARG A 71 3.47 -7.95 5.32
N LYS A 72 4.16 -6.81 5.54
CA LYS A 72 4.33 -6.22 6.88
C LYS A 72 2.99 -5.73 7.44
N VAL A 73 2.18 -5.06 6.62
CA VAL A 73 0.83 -4.63 6.99
C VAL A 73 -0.04 -5.84 7.34
N ASN A 74 -0.05 -6.86 6.49
CA ASN A 74 -0.79 -8.09 6.72
C ASN A 74 -0.36 -8.79 8.02
N GLN A 75 0.96 -8.88 8.30
CA GLN A 75 1.44 -9.44 9.57
C GLN A 75 0.93 -8.62 10.78
N SER A 76 0.97 -7.30 10.70
CA SER A 76 0.43 -6.43 11.76
C SER A 76 -1.08 -6.63 11.97
N LEU A 77 -1.85 -6.90 10.90
CA LEU A 77 -3.28 -7.18 10.99
C LEU A 77 -3.55 -8.55 11.62
N LEU A 78 -2.75 -9.57 11.30
CA LEU A 78 -2.83 -10.88 11.94
C LEU A 78 -2.48 -10.81 13.42
N ASP A 79 -1.49 -10.02 13.81
CA ASP A 79 -1.13 -9.81 15.22
C ASP A 79 -2.26 -9.10 15.99
N LEU A 80 -2.94 -8.15 15.34
CA LEU A 80 -4.12 -7.47 15.87
C LEU A 80 -5.31 -8.44 15.99
N HIS A 81 -5.56 -9.26 14.98
CA HIS A 81 -6.59 -10.31 15.00
C HIS A 81 -6.35 -11.33 16.11
N ALA A 82 -5.11 -11.79 16.28
CA ALA A 82 -4.72 -12.66 17.38
C ALA A 82 -4.95 -11.98 18.75
N THR A 83 -4.74 -10.67 18.84
CA THR A 83 -5.05 -9.91 20.05
C THR A 83 -6.55 -9.81 20.31
N ALA A 84 -7.37 -9.60 19.28
CA ALA A 84 -8.83 -9.65 19.38
C ALA A 84 -9.31 -11.03 19.87
N GLY A 85 -8.78 -12.10 19.28
CA GLY A 85 -9.09 -13.48 19.65
C GLY A 85 -8.73 -13.81 21.10
N ARG A 86 -7.53 -13.43 21.56
CA ARG A 86 -7.11 -13.62 22.97
C ARG A 86 -8.00 -12.89 23.98
N ASN A 87 -8.59 -11.78 23.58
CA ASN A 87 -9.47 -10.98 24.43
C ASN A 87 -10.97 -11.29 24.20
N ASN A 88 -11.29 -12.31 23.39
CA ASN A 88 -12.66 -12.68 23.03
C ASN A 88 -13.47 -11.48 22.48
N ASP A 89 -12.90 -10.71 21.56
CA ASP A 89 -13.58 -9.61 20.86
C ASP A 89 -14.03 -10.04 19.45
N PRO A 90 -15.19 -10.72 19.32
CA PRO A 90 -15.64 -11.26 18.03
C PRO A 90 -15.97 -10.14 17.02
N HIS A 91 -16.43 -8.98 17.48
CA HIS A 91 -16.77 -7.86 16.59
C HIS A 91 -15.52 -7.19 16.02
N LEU A 92 -14.38 -7.23 16.72
CA LEU A 92 -13.09 -6.81 16.14
C LEU A 92 -12.54 -7.85 15.18
N SER A 93 -12.60 -9.15 15.53
CA SER A 93 -12.19 -10.23 14.62
C SER A 93 -12.98 -10.19 13.30
N GLU A 94 -14.30 -10.07 13.36
CA GLU A 94 -15.18 -10.01 12.18
C GLU A 94 -14.84 -8.82 11.27
N MET A 95 -14.71 -7.60 11.82
CA MET A 95 -14.32 -6.43 11.02
C MET A 95 -12.96 -6.63 10.33
N LEU A 96 -11.97 -7.19 11.06
CA LEU A 96 -10.65 -7.44 10.48
C LEU A 96 -10.71 -8.47 9.34
N GLU A 97 -11.49 -9.54 9.51
CA GLU A 97 -11.64 -10.59 8.50
C GLU A 97 -12.37 -10.09 7.25
N ASP A 98 -13.52 -9.45 7.43
CA ASP A 98 -14.44 -9.12 6.33
C ASP A 98 -14.03 -7.87 5.55
N GLU A 99 -13.55 -6.84 6.25
CA GLU A 99 -13.28 -5.54 5.62
C GLU A 99 -11.82 -5.35 5.23
N ILE A 100 -10.86 -6.01 5.89
CA ILE A 100 -9.43 -5.66 5.74
C ILE A 100 -8.58 -6.84 5.26
N LEU A 101 -8.60 -7.97 5.96
CA LEU A 101 -7.74 -9.12 5.67
C LEU A 101 -8.04 -9.73 4.29
N LYS A 102 -9.31 -9.76 3.89
CA LYS A 102 -9.71 -10.23 2.56
C LYS A 102 -9.09 -9.39 1.45
N GLU A 103 -9.23 -8.06 1.53
CA GLU A 103 -8.63 -7.14 0.55
C GLU A 103 -7.10 -7.26 0.54
N GLN A 104 -6.48 -7.49 1.70
CA GLN A 104 -5.04 -7.67 1.78
C GLN A 104 -4.54 -8.91 1.04
N VAL A 105 -5.21 -10.04 1.21
CA VAL A 105 -4.84 -11.28 0.49
C VAL A 105 -4.96 -11.07 -1.02
N ASP A 106 -6.01 -10.38 -1.48
CA ASP A 106 -6.22 -10.07 -2.89
C ASP A 106 -5.14 -9.10 -3.44
N SER A 107 -4.77 -8.07 -2.67
CA SER A 107 -3.68 -7.14 -3.03
C SER A 107 -2.34 -7.87 -3.17
N ILE A 108 -1.96 -8.66 -2.16
CA ILE A 108 -0.72 -9.44 -2.15
C ILE A 108 -0.67 -10.40 -3.35
N LYS A 109 -1.78 -11.08 -3.65
CA LYS A 109 -1.87 -11.99 -4.80
C LYS A 109 -1.68 -11.24 -6.11
N LYS A 110 -2.36 -10.10 -6.28
CA LYS A 110 -2.24 -9.26 -7.49
C LYS A 110 -0.81 -8.79 -7.70
N ILE A 111 -0.14 -8.29 -6.66
CA ILE A 111 1.26 -7.84 -6.74
C ILE A 111 2.19 -9.01 -7.08
N GLY A 112 1.98 -10.19 -6.46
CA GLY A 112 2.74 -11.40 -6.78
C GLY A 112 2.60 -11.85 -8.23
N ASP A 113 1.41 -11.76 -8.80
CA ASP A 113 1.16 -12.05 -10.23
C ASP A 113 1.87 -11.04 -11.14
N MET A 114 1.82 -9.75 -10.78
CA MET A 114 2.51 -8.69 -11.51
C MET A 114 4.03 -8.93 -11.53
N ILE A 115 4.63 -9.25 -10.39
CA ILE A 115 6.06 -9.59 -10.31
C ILE A 115 6.39 -10.80 -11.19
N THR A 116 5.54 -11.84 -11.15
CA THR A 116 5.74 -13.06 -11.95
C THR A 116 5.67 -12.76 -13.46
N ARG A 117 4.68 -11.97 -13.88
CA ARG A 117 4.53 -11.52 -15.28
C ARG A 117 5.72 -10.67 -15.73
N LEU A 118 6.16 -9.73 -14.90
CA LEU A 118 7.29 -8.85 -15.20
C LEU A 118 8.60 -9.64 -15.29
N LYS A 119 8.85 -10.58 -14.38
CA LYS A 119 10.01 -11.50 -14.48
C LYS A 119 10.00 -12.32 -15.76
N ARG A 120 8.82 -12.77 -16.21
CA ARG A 120 8.66 -13.52 -17.47
C ARG A 120 8.91 -12.67 -18.70
N ALA A 121 8.41 -11.44 -18.72
CA ALA A 121 8.62 -10.51 -19.83
C ALA A 121 10.09 -10.02 -19.89
N GLY A 122 10.75 -9.95 -18.73
CA GLY A 122 12.06 -9.35 -18.52
C GLY A 122 11.92 -8.09 -17.67
N THR A 123 12.72 -7.98 -16.61
CA THR A 123 12.61 -6.89 -15.61
C THR A 123 13.22 -5.56 -16.06
N SER A 124 13.67 -5.46 -17.32
CA SER A 124 14.24 -4.24 -17.88
C SER A 124 14.06 -4.20 -19.41
N GLY A 125 14.24 -3.02 -20.00
CA GLY A 125 14.24 -2.82 -21.45
C GLY A 125 12.88 -3.16 -22.08
N LEU A 126 12.89 -3.98 -23.13
CA LEU A 126 11.67 -4.32 -23.88
C LEU A 126 10.63 -5.06 -23.02
N GLY A 127 11.08 -5.92 -22.10
CA GLY A 127 10.19 -6.68 -21.22
C GLY A 127 9.37 -5.79 -20.30
N GLU A 128 10.05 -4.85 -19.64
CA GLU A 128 9.43 -3.86 -18.76
C GLU A 128 8.50 -2.91 -19.54
N TYR A 129 8.91 -2.47 -20.74
CA TYR A 129 8.07 -1.65 -21.61
C TYR A 129 6.75 -2.36 -21.97
N MET A 130 6.83 -3.63 -22.40
CA MET A 130 5.64 -4.41 -22.76
C MET A 130 4.75 -4.66 -21.54
N PHE A 131 5.34 -4.95 -20.39
CA PHE A 131 4.60 -5.09 -19.13
C PHE A 131 3.86 -3.80 -18.77
N ASN A 132 4.53 -2.64 -18.82
CA ASN A 132 3.89 -1.36 -18.49
C ASN A 132 2.71 -1.06 -19.42
N LYS A 133 2.82 -1.37 -20.72
CA LYS A 133 1.75 -1.17 -21.69
C LYS A 133 0.51 -2.05 -21.42
N GLU A 134 0.69 -3.25 -20.88
CA GLU A 134 -0.41 -4.16 -20.53
C GLU A 134 -1.13 -3.80 -19.22
N ASN A 135 -0.55 -2.94 -18.38
CA ASN A 135 -1.06 -2.59 -17.06
C ASN A 135 -1.38 -1.08 -16.92
N GLN A 136 -1.55 -0.39 -18.06
CA GLN A 136 -2.11 0.96 -18.14
C GLN A 136 -3.64 0.94 -18.22
#